data_AF-F2UPH8-F1
#
_entry.id   AF-F2UPH8-F1
#
_cell.length_a   1.000
_cell.length_b   1.000
_cell.length_c   1.000
_cell.angle_alpha   90.00
_cell.angle_beta   90.00
_cell.angle_gamma   90.00
#
_symmetry.space_group_name_H-M   'P 1'
#
loop_
_entity.id
_entity.type
_entity.pdbx_description
1 polymer ?
#
loop_
_entity_poly.entity_id
_entity_poly.type
_entity_poly.pdbx_seq_one_letter_code
_entity_poly.pdbx_strand_id
1 'polypeptide(L)'
;MTIPNSYVSVVAEEKQEEEPGAAGNGGAVFVEDENFNFHINTSSSSKSDGQQQTRVLFNGVDVVSRLNSLSQRLDHLQAVLDNASATPVAEPVCHETTLDITTATGLGQPCCKWTSAVLASNGKMYGIPFSAASVLVFDTATLEFDILPLSPPPISQGLWWGGVLAGNGKIYGIPSVSQSVLIFDPATNTTDTTSISGLPEGLGKWIGGVLADNGKIYAAPARFEAVLVIDPVLNTADTTTLGSLPLLGYAWEGGAKADNGLLFFCPSTSPSVLIVDPEANTTDATSLNGFQGTSRKWTDVVLAGTGLLYCIPQYATTVLIINPDTLAYDMTSITFTADPQWAVGVLAGNGKIYGVPDSALTVLEIDPGTNTSTQIAQAGSGAQRWYGAGVGVDGRVFGIPFNADRIIIIDPASCDQL
;
A
#
# COMPACT_ATOMS: atom_id res chain seq x y z
N MET A 1 -20.18 17.87 68.59
CA MET A 1 -19.01 17.99 69.47
C MET A 1 -17.90 18.57 68.63
N THR A 2 -17.71 19.88 68.75
CA THR A 2 -16.90 20.73 67.86
C THR A 2 -15.44 20.66 68.30
N ILE A 3 -14.53 20.36 67.39
CA ILE A 3 -13.07 20.45 67.62
C ILE A 3 -12.60 21.79 67.05
N PRO A 4 -11.81 22.61 67.79
CA PRO A 4 -11.56 23.99 67.42
C PRO A 4 -10.46 24.12 66.35
N ASN A 5 -10.67 25.06 65.42
CA ASN A 5 -9.62 25.54 64.52
C ASN A 5 -8.59 26.33 65.34
N SER A 6 -7.43 25.74 65.58
CA SER A 6 -6.26 26.45 66.11
C SER A 6 -5.58 27.19 64.96
N TYR A 7 -5.88 28.49 64.85
CA TYR A 7 -5.06 29.42 64.06
C TYR A 7 -3.77 29.69 64.81
N VAL A 8 -2.62 29.50 64.16
CA VAL A 8 -1.33 29.99 64.65
C VAL A 8 -1.22 31.45 64.19
N SER A 9 -1.45 32.39 65.10
CA SER A 9 -1.14 33.80 64.86
C SER A 9 0.35 34.02 65.10
N VAL A 10 1.10 34.34 64.05
CA VAL A 10 2.47 34.84 64.22
C VAL A 10 2.37 36.35 64.42
N VAL A 11 2.51 36.79 65.67
CA VAL A 11 2.66 38.22 66.00
C VAL A 11 4.12 38.56 65.75
N ALA A 12 4.41 39.30 64.69
CA ALA A 12 5.72 39.93 64.54
C ALA A 12 5.76 41.16 65.46
N GLU A 13 6.58 41.13 66.51
CA GLU A 13 6.94 42.36 67.22
C GLU A 13 7.77 43.23 66.28
N GLU A 14 7.25 44.41 65.98
CA GLU A 14 7.91 45.45 65.19
C GLU A 14 9.08 46.00 66.04
N LYS A 15 10.29 45.50 65.81
CA LYS A 15 11.51 46.14 66.32
C LYS A 15 11.89 47.29 65.38
N GLN A 16 11.94 48.49 65.96
CA GLN A 16 12.42 49.72 65.32
C GLN A 16 13.79 49.53 64.66
N GLU A 17 13.96 50.23 63.53
CA GLU A 17 15.17 50.33 62.71
C GLU A 17 16.45 50.50 63.55
N GLU A 18 17.40 49.59 63.38
CA GLU A 18 18.83 49.83 63.65
C GLU A 18 19.63 49.65 62.35
N GLU A 19 20.50 50.61 62.09
CA GLU A 19 21.38 50.75 60.92
C GLU A 19 22.35 49.57 60.70
N PRO A 20 22.93 49.43 59.48
CA PRO A 20 23.66 48.24 59.07
C PRO A 20 25.08 48.22 59.67
N GLY A 21 25.27 47.46 60.74
CA GLY A 21 26.56 47.22 61.40
C GLY A 21 26.82 45.72 61.62
N ALA A 22 28.03 45.27 61.31
CA ALA A 22 28.38 43.89 61.01
C ALA A 22 28.36 42.84 62.15
N ALA A 23 28.04 41.60 61.73
CA ALA A 23 28.52 40.28 62.16
C ALA A 23 27.90 39.58 63.40
N GLY A 24 27.34 38.38 63.20
CA GLY A 24 27.44 37.31 64.21
C GLY A 24 26.41 36.18 64.22
N ASN A 25 25.15 36.36 63.81
CA ASN A 25 24.12 35.33 64.00
C ASN A 25 23.32 35.07 62.72
N GLY A 26 23.30 33.81 62.27
CA GLY A 26 22.50 33.37 61.13
C GLY A 26 21.02 33.62 61.40
N GLY A 27 20.44 34.61 60.71
CA GLY A 27 19.03 34.95 60.79
C GLY A 27 18.31 34.47 59.54
N ALA A 28 17.09 33.93 59.72
CA ALA A 28 16.16 33.74 58.62
C ALA A 28 15.26 34.98 58.53
N VAL A 29 15.23 35.62 57.36
CA VAL A 29 14.30 36.68 57.02
C VAL A 29 13.18 36.06 56.20
N PHE A 30 11.94 36.26 56.66
CA PHE A 30 10.73 35.86 55.95
C PHE A 30 10.12 37.12 55.35
N VAL A 31 9.99 37.16 54.02
CA VAL A 31 9.39 38.29 53.30
C VAL A 31 8.30 37.76 52.40
N GLU A 32 7.11 38.33 52.50
CA GLU A 32 6.09 38.18 51.48
C GLU A 32 6.22 39.33 50.50
N ASP A 33 6.35 39.05 49.21
CA ASP A 33 6.41 40.11 48.20
C ASP A 33 5.02 40.63 47.81
N GLU A 34 4.97 41.69 47.00
CA GLU A 34 3.71 42.30 46.55
C GLU A 34 2.82 41.36 45.72
N ASN A 35 3.36 40.21 45.28
CA ASN A 35 2.65 39.17 44.56
C ASN A 35 2.25 37.99 45.47
N PHE A 36 2.36 38.15 46.79
CA PHE A 36 2.08 37.13 47.80
C PHE A 36 2.99 35.89 47.73
N ASN A 37 4.18 36.01 47.13
CA ASN A 37 5.16 34.93 47.21
C ASN A 37 5.90 34.97 48.55
N PHE A 38 6.02 33.82 49.18
CA PHE A 38 6.72 33.68 50.45
C PHE A 38 8.20 33.36 50.23
N HIS A 39 9.06 34.33 50.53
CA HIS A 39 10.52 34.22 50.44
C HIS A 39 11.11 33.89 51.81
N ILE A 40 11.93 32.84 51.87
CA ILE A 40 12.71 32.46 53.06
C ILE A 40 14.18 32.64 52.74
N ASN A 41 14.78 33.72 53.24
CA ASN A 41 16.19 34.04 53.01
C ASN A 41 17.00 33.83 54.28
N THR A 42 18.11 33.11 54.21
CA THR A 42 19.01 32.94 55.36
C THR A 42 20.31 33.69 55.11
N SER A 43 20.78 34.48 56.08
CA SER A 43 22.11 35.06 56.03
C SER A 43 23.14 33.98 56.41
N SER A 44 24.24 33.91 55.65
CA SER A 44 25.20 32.83 55.60
C SER A 44 25.55 32.14 56.94
N SER A 45 25.57 30.80 56.95
CA SER A 45 26.22 30.03 58.02
C SER A 45 27.73 30.00 57.80
N SER A 46 28.43 31.08 58.14
CA SER A 46 29.89 31.00 58.30
C SER A 46 30.21 30.31 59.63
N LYS A 47 30.35 28.98 59.59
CA LYS A 47 31.22 28.28 60.54
C LYS A 47 32.47 27.85 59.79
N SER A 48 33.59 28.30 60.34
CA SER A 48 34.96 28.06 59.91
C SER A 48 35.34 26.58 60.05
N ASP A 49 34.84 25.75 59.15
CA ASP A 49 35.49 24.51 58.75
C ASP A 49 35.00 24.17 57.33
N GLY A 50 35.91 24.22 56.35
CA GLY A 50 35.62 24.42 54.93
C GLY A 50 34.93 23.28 54.17
N GLN A 51 33.94 22.60 54.75
CA GLN A 51 33.28 21.41 54.19
C GLN A 51 31.78 21.29 54.58
N GLN A 52 31.00 22.39 54.64
CA GLN A 52 29.53 22.27 54.69
C GLN A 52 28.85 23.10 53.62
N GLN A 53 28.23 22.42 52.65
CA GLN A 53 27.27 23.00 51.71
C GLN A 53 26.09 23.60 52.48
N THR A 54 25.69 24.81 52.12
CA THR A 54 24.48 25.46 52.64
C THR A 54 23.28 24.57 52.30
N ARG A 55 22.67 23.96 53.31
CA ARG A 55 21.48 23.10 53.13
C ARG A 55 20.23 23.94 53.35
N VAL A 56 19.35 23.96 52.35
CA VAL A 56 17.99 24.48 52.53
C VAL A 56 17.10 23.27 52.75
N LEU A 57 16.55 23.14 53.96
CA LEU A 57 15.64 22.06 54.32
C LEU A 57 14.21 22.60 54.28
N PHE A 58 13.36 22.04 53.42
CA PHE A 58 11.92 22.29 53.44
C PHE A 58 11.21 21.03 53.90
N ASN A 59 10.51 21.09 55.05
CA ASN A 59 9.87 19.93 55.70
C ASN A 59 10.82 18.72 55.86
N GLY A 60 12.08 18.98 56.21
CA GLY A 60 13.11 17.93 56.40
C GLY A 60 13.76 17.42 55.11
N VAL A 61 13.37 17.94 53.94
CA VAL A 61 13.97 17.58 52.64
C VAL A 61 15.01 18.62 52.25
N ASP A 62 16.24 18.17 51.96
CA ASP A 62 17.31 19.01 51.41
C ASP A 62 17.05 19.32 49.93
N VAL A 63 16.49 20.50 49.67
CA VAL A 63 16.11 20.90 48.32
C VAL A 63 17.32 21.24 47.46
N VAL A 64 18.42 21.69 48.05
CA VAL A 64 19.68 21.98 47.33
C VAL A 64 20.32 20.68 46.85
N SER A 65 20.40 19.68 47.73
CA SER A 65 20.89 18.34 47.36
C SER A 65 20.01 17.71 46.27
N ARG A 66 18.69 17.88 46.35
CA ARG A 66 17.76 17.36 45.35
C ARG A 66 17.87 18.07 43.99
N LEU A 67 18.07 19.39 43.99
CA LEU A 67 18.33 20.17 42.77
C LEU A 67 19.65 19.76 42.13
N ASN A 68 20.72 19.58 42.91
CA ASN A 68 22.01 19.10 42.41
C ASN A 68 21.89 17.69 41.80
N SER A 69 21.14 16.79 42.45
CA SER A 69 20.88 15.45 41.91
C SER A 69 20.09 15.48 40.59
N LEU A 70 19.13 16.40 40.47
CA LEU A 70 18.40 16.61 39.21
C LEU A 70 19.30 17.19 38.12
N SER A 71 20.14 18.17 38.45
CA SER A 71 21.13 18.73 37.50
C SER A 71 22.06 17.63 36.98
N GLN A 72 22.61 16.79 37.87
CA GLN A 72 23.47 15.67 37.46
C GLN A 72 22.75 14.65 36.57
N ARG A 73 21.47 14.41 36.80
CA ARG A 73 20.67 13.53 35.92
C ARG A 73 20.44 14.15 34.55
N LEU A 74 20.21 15.47 34.48
CA LEU A 74 20.09 16.19 33.21
C LEU A 74 21.40 16.16 32.43
N ASP A 75 22.53 16.42 33.09
CA ASP A 75 23.85 16.36 32.47
C ASP A 75 24.16 14.95 31.94
N HIS A 76 23.79 13.91 32.71
CA HIS A 76 23.94 12.53 32.28
C HIS A 76 23.06 12.18 31.07
N LEU A 77 21.79 12.59 31.07
CA LEU A 77 20.89 12.38 29.94
C LEU A 77 21.39 13.11 28.69
N GLN A 78 21.91 14.33 28.84
CA GLN A 78 22.51 15.07 27.75
C GLN A 78 23.73 14.34 27.18
N ALA A 79 24.63 13.85 28.05
CA ALA A 79 25.79 13.08 27.62
C ALA A 79 25.42 11.75 26.93
N VAL A 80 24.33 11.10 27.34
CA VAL A 80 23.78 9.91 26.65
C VAL A 80 23.25 10.29 25.27
N LEU A 81 22.56 11.42 25.13
CA LEU A 81 22.05 11.92 23.84
C LEU A 81 23.20 12.28 22.88
N ASP A 82 24.23 12.96 23.40
CA ASP A 82 25.41 13.36 22.64
C ASP A 82 26.21 12.12 22.18
N ASN A 83 26.35 11.10 23.04
CA ASN A 83 27.00 9.84 22.66
C ASN A 83 26.18 9.02 21.66
N ALA A 84 24.85 9.01 21.79
CA ALA A 84 23.95 8.33 20.84
C ALA A 84 23.92 9.01 19.46
N SER A 85 24.14 10.33 19.41
CA SER A 85 24.24 11.08 18.16
C SER A 85 25.66 11.09 17.56
N ALA A 86 26.69 10.77 18.36
CA ALA A 86 28.08 10.68 17.92
C ALA A 86 28.47 9.31 17.33
N THR A 87 27.69 8.25 17.54
CA THR A 87 27.84 7.00 16.78
C THR A 87 27.37 7.24 15.35
N PRO A 88 28.25 7.14 14.33
CA PRO A 88 27.80 7.17 12.96
C PRO A 88 26.93 5.93 12.75
N VAL A 89 25.61 6.14 12.65
CA VAL A 89 24.73 5.15 12.06
C VAL A 89 25.22 5.06 10.61
N ALA A 90 25.81 3.93 10.23
CA ALA A 90 26.19 3.72 8.85
C ALA A 90 24.94 3.96 8.00
N GLU A 91 25.02 4.91 7.05
CA GLU A 91 23.88 5.20 6.21
C GLU A 91 23.48 3.91 5.47
N PRO A 92 22.18 3.58 5.41
CA PRO A 92 21.74 2.41 4.68
C PRO A 92 22.19 2.53 3.23
N VAL A 93 22.78 1.46 2.70
CA VAL A 93 23.15 1.42 1.28
C VAL A 93 21.86 1.19 0.50
N CYS A 94 21.43 2.22 -0.22
CA CYS A 94 20.24 2.15 -1.05
C CYS A 94 20.60 1.84 -2.50
N HIS A 95 19.86 0.91 -3.10
CA HIS A 95 19.89 0.56 -4.51
C HIS A 95 18.66 1.14 -5.21
N GLU A 96 18.88 1.79 -6.35
CA GLU A 96 17.82 2.32 -7.21
C GLU A 96 17.09 1.19 -7.95
N THR A 97 15.86 1.46 -8.39
CA THR A 97 15.10 0.51 -9.21
C THR A 97 15.83 0.22 -10.53
N THR A 98 15.97 -1.05 -10.90
CA THR A 98 16.60 -1.46 -12.17
C THR A 98 15.67 -2.30 -13.05
N LEU A 99 15.94 -2.33 -14.37
CA LEU A 99 15.19 -3.10 -15.35
C LEU A 99 16.08 -4.13 -16.06
N ASP A 100 15.58 -5.35 -16.21
CA ASP A 100 16.14 -6.38 -17.08
C ASP A 100 15.11 -6.81 -18.14
N ILE A 101 15.48 -6.61 -19.40
CA ILE A 101 14.70 -6.96 -20.60
C ILE A 101 15.48 -7.91 -21.52
N THR A 102 16.49 -8.59 -21.00
CA THR A 102 17.42 -9.41 -21.77
C THR A 102 17.46 -10.87 -21.34
N THR A 103 17.12 -11.17 -20.09
CA THR A 103 17.28 -12.53 -19.55
C THR A 103 16.18 -13.48 -20.01
N ALA A 104 14.91 -13.16 -19.73
CA ALA A 104 13.78 -14.03 -20.02
C ALA A 104 13.20 -13.77 -21.41
N THR A 105 13.96 -14.09 -22.46
CA THR A 105 13.60 -13.86 -23.88
C THR A 105 13.21 -15.16 -24.60
N GLY A 106 12.84 -15.07 -25.89
CA GLY A 106 12.53 -16.24 -26.71
C GLY A 106 11.10 -16.76 -26.59
N LEU A 107 10.19 -15.97 -26.02
CA LEU A 107 8.75 -16.29 -25.89
C LEU A 107 7.97 -16.11 -27.21
N GLY A 108 8.67 -15.86 -28.31
CA GLY A 108 8.18 -15.98 -29.68
C GLY A 108 7.10 -14.99 -30.13
N GLN A 109 6.61 -15.23 -31.33
CA GLN A 109 5.43 -14.65 -31.98
C GLN A 109 4.42 -15.78 -32.25
N PRO A 110 3.12 -15.52 -32.47
CA PRO A 110 2.45 -14.23 -32.72
C PRO A 110 2.11 -13.44 -31.45
N CYS A 111 1.51 -12.25 -31.66
CA CYS A 111 1.01 -11.39 -30.60
C CYS A 111 -0.02 -12.07 -29.71
N CYS A 112 -0.29 -11.35 -28.62
CA CYS A 112 -1.51 -11.47 -27.85
C CYS A 112 -1.58 -12.77 -27.04
N LYS A 113 -0.42 -13.21 -26.52
CA LYS A 113 -0.25 -14.54 -25.94
C LYS A 113 -0.92 -14.65 -24.58
N TRP A 114 -0.46 -13.85 -23.62
CA TRP A 114 -0.94 -13.88 -22.25
C TRP A 114 -1.29 -12.48 -21.75
N THR A 115 -2.37 -12.36 -20.99
CA THR A 115 -2.94 -11.07 -20.54
C THR A 115 -2.92 -10.84 -19.05
N SER A 116 -2.60 -11.86 -18.26
CA SER A 116 -2.57 -11.77 -16.80
C SER A 116 -1.50 -12.70 -16.26
N ALA A 117 -0.99 -12.37 -15.08
CA ALA A 117 0.06 -13.09 -14.40
C ALA A 117 -0.42 -13.44 -13.00
N VAL A 118 -0.39 -14.72 -12.65
CA VAL A 118 -0.85 -15.20 -11.35
C VAL A 118 0.30 -15.94 -10.66
N LEU A 119 0.80 -15.42 -9.56
CA LEU A 119 1.75 -16.14 -8.71
C LEU A 119 0.99 -17.22 -7.93
N ALA A 120 1.37 -18.47 -8.11
CA ALA A 120 0.82 -19.58 -7.32
C ALA A 120 1.69 -19.87 -6.08
N SER A 121 1.15 -20.64 -5.14
CA SER A 121 1.83 -21.02 -3.89
C SER A 121 3.10 -21.83 -4.07
N ASN A 122 3.35 -22.37 -5.27
CA ASN A 122 4.60 -23.06 -5.61
C ASN A 122 5.73 -22.10 -6.05
N GLY A 123 5.53 -20.79 -5.97
CA GLY A 123 6.51 -19.76 -6.32
C GLY A 123 6.65 -19.49 -7.82
N LYS A 124 5.85 -20.17 -8.65
CA LYS A 124 5.82 -19.95 -10.10
C LYS A 124 4.69 -19.00 -10.47
N MET A 125 4.95 -18.21 -11.51
CA MET A 125 4.00 -17.30 -12.11
C MET A 125 3.40 -17.92 -13.36
N TYR A 126 2.08 -17.80 -13.49
CA TYR A 126 1.32 -18.40 -14.58
C TYR A 126 0.72 -17.31 -15.46
N GLY A 127 1.06 -17.33 -16.74
CA GLY A 127 0.48 -16.45 -17.76
C GLY A 127 -0.84 -17.00 -18.28
N ILE A 128 -1.92 -16.24 -18.13
CA ILE A 128 -3.26 -16.64 -18.58
C ILE A 128 -3.35 -16.56 -20.11
N PRO A 129 -3.68 -17.66 -20.81
CA PRO A 129 -3.73 -17.67 -22.28
C PRO A 129 -4.90 -16.84 -22.81
N PHE A 130 -4.58 -15.81 -23.59
CA PHE A 130 -5.56 -15.01 -24.32
C PHE A 130 -5.72 -15.55 -25.74
N SER A 131 -4.69 -15.41 -26.58
CA SER A 131 -4.63 -16.01 -27.92
C SER A 131 -3.57 -17.12 -28.03
N ALA A 132 -2.79 -17.36 -26.97
CA ALA A 132 -1.91 -18.52 -26.90
C ALA A 132 -2.70 -19.82 -26.71
N ALA A 133 -2.24 -20.90 -27.33
CA ALA A 133 -2.78 -22.25 -27.11
C ALA A 133 -2.16 -22.94 -25.88
N SER A 134 -1.51 -22.17 -25.00
CA SER A 134 -0.70 -22.68 -23.90
C SER A 134 -0.66 -21.70 -22.73
N VAL A 135 -0.56 -22.23 -21.52
CA VAL A 135 -0.26 -21.46 -20.30
C VAL A 135 1.25 -21.26 -20.23
N LEU A 136 1.69 -20.03 -19.95
CA LEU A 136 3.08 -19.77 -19.60
C LEU A 136 3.29 -20.14 -18.13
N VAL A 137 4.35 -20.89 -17.84
CA VAL A 137 4.78 -21.16 -16.47
C VAL A 137 6.17 -20.58 -16.31
N PHE A 138 6.33 -19.63 -15.42
CA PHE A 138 7.58 -18.92 -15.21
C PHE A 138 8.05 -19.09 -13.77
N ASP A 139 9.25 -19.63 -13.60
CA ASP A 139 9.88 -19.74 -12.29
C ASP A 139 10.56 -18.41 -11.95
N THR A 140 10.01 -17.71 -10.95
CA THR A 140 10.49 -16.37 -10.60
C THR A 140 11.88 -16.38 -9.96
N ALA A 141 12.29 -17.51 -9.36
CA ALA A 141 13.59 -17.64 -8.71
C ALA A 141 14.69 -18.00 -9.73
N THR A 142 14.43 -18.92 -10.66
CA THR A 142 15.43 -19.36 -11.64
C THR A 142 15.40 -18.56 -12.94
N LEU A 143 14.35 -17.79 -13.19
CA LEU A 143 14.08 -17.06 -14.44
C LEU A 143 13.87 -17.97 -15.66
N GLU A 144 13.62 -19.26 -15.43
CA GLU A 144 13.29 -20.22 -16.48
C GLU A 144 11.79 -20.25 -16.73
N PHE A 145 11.38 -20.59 -17.95
CA PHE A 145 9.97 -20.76 -18.29
C PHE A 145 9.71 -22.07 -19.04
N ASP A 146 8.49 -22.56 -18.85
CA ASP A 146 7.88 -23.64 -19.61
C ASP A 146 6.62 -23.14 -20.31
N ILE A 147 6.30 -23.76 -21.44
CA ILE A 147 5.07 -23.50 -22.19
C ILE A 147 4.20 -24.76 -22.14
N LEU A 148 3.13 -24.71 -21.35
CA LEU A 148 2.23 -25.85 -21.15
C LEU A 148 1.05 -25.78 -22.12
N PRO A 149 0.97 -26.67 -23.13
CA PRO A 149 -0.13 -26.66 -24.09
C PRO A 149 -1.46 -27.02 -23.43
N LEU A 150 -2.51 -26.32 -23.84
CA LEU A 150 -3.88 -26.66 -23.48
C LEU A 150 -4.33 -27.91 -24.28
N SER A 151 -5.08 -28.79 -23.63
CA SER A 151 -5.62 -29.99 -24.26
C SER A 151 -7.14 -30.10 -24.02
N PRO A 152 -7.97 -30.08 -25.08
CA PRO A 152 -7.60 -29.86 -26.48
C PRO A 152 -7.09 -28.43 -26.73
N PRO A 153 -6.31 -28.20 -27.80
CA PRO A 153 -5.87 -26.86 -28.15
C PRO A 153 -7.08 -25.99 -28.52
N PRO A 154 -7.12 -24.71 -28.11
CA PRO A 154 -8.24 -23.86 -28.44
C PRO A 154 -8.27 -23.52 -29.92
N ILE A 155 -9.47 -23.45 -30.49
CA ILE A 155 -9.69 -23.13 -31.91
C ILE A 155 -10.06 -21.66 -32.15
N SER A 156 -10.23 -20.87 -31.09
CA SER A 156 -10.44 -19.42 -31.18
C SER A 156 -9.40 -18.66 -30.36
N GLN A 157 -9.37 -17.34 -30.58
CA GLN A 157 -8.49 -16.41 -29.88
C GLN A 157 -9.27 -15.57 -28.86
N GLY A 158 -8.54 -14.90 -27.98
CA GLY A 158 -9.08 -13.98 -26.99
C GLY A 158 -9.92 -14.62 -25.88
N LEU A 159 -9.61 -15.87 -25.53
CA LEU A 159 -10.50 -16.72 -24.74
C LEU A 159 -10.63 -16.27 -23.29
N TRP A 160 -9.50 -16.08 -22.61
CA TRP A 160 -9.43 -15.69 -21.20
C TRP A 160 -8.56 -14.45 -21.02
N TRP A 161 -8.95 -13.53 -20.14
CA TRP A 161 -8.21 -12.29 -19.91
C TRP A 161 -7.51 -12.26 -18.55
N GLY A 162 -8.27 -12.04 -17.47
CA GLY A 162 -7.75 -12.06 -16.10
C GLY A 162 -7.50 -13.48 -15.60
N GLY A 163 -6.70 -13.60 -14.56
CA GLY A 163 -6.52 -14.84 -13.80
C GLY A 163 -6.58 -14.55 -12.30
N VAL A 164 -7.17 -15.47 -11.55
CA VAL A 164 -7.29 -15.34 -10.11
C VAL A 164 -6.91 -16.65 -9.44
N LEU A 165 -5.97 -16.60 -8.50
CA LEU A 165 -5.67 -17.73 -7.63
C LEU A 165 -6.78 -17.85 -6.58
N ALA A 166 -7.53 -18.95 -6.59
CA ALA A 166 -8.56 -19.22 -5.60
C ALA A 166 -7.99 -19.90 -4.35
N GLY A 167 -8.75 -19.88 -3.25
CA GLY A 167 -8.36 -20.52 -1.98
C GLY A 167 -8.17 -22.04 -2.04
N ASN A 168 -8.64 -22.70 -3.12
CA ASN A 168 -8.38 -24.11 -3.39
C ASN A 168 -7.03 -24.38 -4.07
N GLY A 169 -6.20 -23.34 -4.27
CA GLY A 169 -4.87 -23.44 -4.89
C GLY A 169 -4.89 -23.46 -6.42
N LYS A 170 -6.06 -23.43 -7.06
CA LYS A 170 -6.22 -23.41 -8.52
C LYS A 170 -6.35 -22.00 -9.06
N ILE A 171 -5.96 -21.82 -10.30
CA ILE A 171 -6.04 -20.56 -11.02
C ILE A 171 -7.27 -20.59 -11.91
N TYR A 172 -8.12 -19.58 -11.80
CA TYR A 172 -9.33 -19.41 -12.59
C TYR A 172 -9.12 -18.28 -13.60
N GLY A 173 -9.05 -18.62 -14.89
CA GLY A 173 -8.96 -17.69 -16.01
C GLY A 173 -10.34 -17.13 -16.36
N ILE A 174 -10.46 -15.81 -16.30
CA ILE A 174 -11.71 -15.07 -16.52
C ILE A 174 -12.09 -15.10 -18.00
N PRO A 175 -13.29 -15.60 -18.36
CA PRO A 175 -13.70 -15.77 -19.75
C PRO A 175 -14.02 -14.43 -20.42
N SER A 176 -13.27 -14.10 -21.47
CA SER A 176 -13.49 -12.90 -22.29
C SER A 176 -14.34 -13.24 -23.50
N VAL A 177 -13.82 -14.06 -24.42
CA VAL A 177 -14.58 -14.63 -25.55
C VAL A 177 -15.12 -16.03 -25.21
N SER A 178 -14.38 -16.79 -24.37
CA SER A 178 -14.71 -18.16 -24.02
C SER A 178 -16.13 -18.31 -23.44
N GLN A 179 -16.77 -19.46 -23.68
CA GLN A 179 -18.01 -19.88 -23.01
C GLN A 179 -17.75 -20.74 -21.76
N SER A 180 -16.48 -20.86 -21.37
CA SER A 180 -16.06 -21.60 -20.18
C SER A 180 -14.99 -20.84 -19.41
N VAL A 181 -14.98 -20.98 -18.09
CA VAL A 181 -13.85 -20.56 -17.24
C VAL A 181 -12.69 -21.53 -17.46
N LEU A 182 -11.46 -21.02 -17.55
CA LEU A 182 -10.27 -21.86 -17.51
C LEU A 182 -9.96 -22.16 -16.05
N ILE A 183 -9.87 -23.43 -15.68
CA ILE A 183 -9.36 -23.86 -14.37
C ILE A 183 -8.01 -24.50 -14.60
N PHE A 184 -6.96 -23.96 -14.00
CA PHE A 184 -5.61 -24.50 -14.06
C PHE A 184 -5.17 -24.93 -12.66
N ASP A 185 -4.62 -26.13 -12.55
CA ASP A 185 -4.08 -26.67 -11.30
C ASP A 185 -2.53 -26.63 -11.31
N PRO A 186 -1.90 -25.70 -10.56
CA PRO A 186 -0.45 -25.60 -10.46
C PRO A 186 0.24 -26.81 -9.83
N ALA A 187 -0.47 -27.65 -9.06
CA ALA A 187 0.11 -28.81 -8.41
C ALA A 187 0.29 -29.98 -9.40
N THR A 188 -0.60 -30.10 -10.38
CA THR A 188 -0.60 -31.19 -11.36
C THR A 188 -0.29 -30.72 -12.79
N ASN A 189 -0.19 -29.41 -13.03
CA ASN A 189 -0.05 -28.81 -14.36
C ASN A 189 -1.16 -29.23 -15.33
N THR A 190 -2.40 -29.35 -14.82
CA THR A 190 -3.57 -29.77 -15.62
C THR A 190 -4.57 -28.63 -15.78
N THR A 191 -5.28 -28.65 -16.90
CA THR A 191 -6.31 -27.66 -17.26
C THR A 191 -7.68 -28.30 -17.37
N ASP A 192 -8.72 -27.55 -17.01
CA ASP A 192 -10.12 -27.92 -17.17
C ASP A 192 -10.91 -26.71 -17.68
N THR A 193 -11.65 -26.91 -18.77
CA THR A 193 -12.52 -25.90 -19.41
C THR A 193 -13.97 -26.40 -19.53
N THR A 194 -14.31 -27.44 -18.78
CA THR A 194 -15.57 -28.18 -18.87
C THR A 194 -16.42 -28.04 -17.61
N SER A 195 -15.80 -27.97 -16.43
CA SER A 195 -16.53 -27.89 -15.15
C SER A 195 -17.39 -26.63 -15.01
N ILE A 196 -16.92 -25.50 -15.53
CA ILE A 196 -17.70 -24.25 -15.58
C ILE A 196 -17.80 -23.84 -17.04
N SER A 197 -18.87 -24.28 -17.69
CA SER A 197 -19.12 -24.10 -19.12
C SER A 197 -20.56 -23.63 -19.39
N GLY A 198 -20.90 -23.38 -20.65
CA GLY A 198 -22.23 -22.90 -21.04
C GLY A 198 -22.49 -21.43 -20.72
N LEU A 199 -21.41 -20.65 -20.54
CA LEU A 199 -21.52 -19.20 -20.36
C LEU A 199 -21.98 -18.52 -21.67
N PRO A 200 -22.64 -17.36 -21.59
CA PRO A 200 -23.14 -16.65 -22.76
C PRO A 200 -22.07 -16.38 -23.83
N GLU A 201 -22.48 -16.38 -25.09
CA GLU A 201 -21.64 -15.89 -26.19
C GLU A 201 -21.41 -14.38 -26.09
N GLY A 202 -20.28 -13.92 -26.62
CA GLY A 202 -19.94 -12.49 -26.63
C GLY A 202 -18.45 -12.24 -26.61
N LEU A 203 -18.05 -11.06 -27.05
CA LEU A 203 -16.65 -10.63 -27.09
C LEU A 203 -16.34 -9.71 -25.90
N GLY A 204 -15.26 -10.00 -25.18
CA GLY A 204 -14.80 -9.12 -24.10
C GLY A 204 -15.80 -8.97 -22.96
N LYS A 205 -16.54 -10.04 -22.63
CA LYS A 205 -17.64 -10.00 -21.65
C LYS A 205 -17.11 -9.56 -20.28
N TRP A 206 -16.10 -10.30 -19.80
CA TRP A 206 -15.43 -10.05 -18.53
C TRP A 206 -13.91 -9.98 -18.73
N ILE A 207 -13.23 -9.17 -17.91
CA ILE A 207 -11.81 -8.85 -18.07
C ILE A 207 -11.02 -9.20 -16.79
N GLY A 208 -11.00 -8.33 -15.80
CA GLY A 208 -10.34 -8.56 -14.51
C GLY A 208 -11.23 -9.34 -13.56
N GLY A 209 -10.61 -10.09 -12.63
CA GLY A 209 -11.31 -10.83 -11.58
C GLY A 209 -10.66 -10.57 -10.22
N VAL A 210 -11.46 -10.59 -9.17
CA VAL A 210 -11.02 -10.37 -7.78
C VAL A 210 -11.56 -11.49 -6.90
N LEU A 211 -10.69 -12.07 -6.08
CA LEU A 211 -11.09 -13.02 -5.03
C LEU A 211 -11.63 -12.25 -3.82
N ALA A 212 -12.90 -12.50 -3.47
CA ALA A 212 -13.54 -11.94 -2.28
C ALA A 212 -13.30 -12.82 -1.03
N ASP A 213 -13.59 -12.27 0.15
CA ASP A 213 -13.43 -12.98 1.43
C ASP A 213 -14.37 -14.18 1.59
N ASN A 214 -15.52 -14.16 0.92
CA ASN A 214 -16.43 -15.31 0.84
C ASN A 214 -15.89 -16.47 -0.03
N GLY A 215 -14.68 -16.35 -0.58
CA GLY A 215 -14.02 -17.37 -1.39
C GLY A 215 -14.45 -17.42 -2.85
N LYS A 216 -15.39 -16.56 -3.28
CA LYS A 216 -15.84 -16.45 -4.67
C LYS A 216 -15.01 -15.43 -5.45
N ILE A 217 -14.98 -15.60 -6.76
CA ILE A 217 -14.31 -14.69 -7.68
C ILE A 217 -15.36 -13.85 -8.39
N TYR A 218 -15.18 -12.54 -8.39
CA TYR A 218 -16.05 -11.58 -9.04
C TYR A 218 -15.30 -10.94 -10.20
N ALA A 219 -15.86 -11.04 -11.41
CA ALA A 219 -15.22 -10.56 -12.63
C ALA A 219 -15.94 -9.36 -13.25
N ALA A 220 -15.14 -8.35 -13.59
CA ALA A 220 -15.62 -7.05 -14.06
C ALA A 220 -16.38 -7.19 -15.39
N PRO A 221 -17.61 -6.67 -15.48
CA PRO A 221 -18.32 -6.59 -16.75
C PRO A 221 -17.68 -5.52 -17.63
N ALA A 222 -16.99 -5.94 -18.68
CA ALA A 222 -16.40 -5.02 -19.63
C ALA A 222 -17.34 -4.75 -20.82
N ARG A 223 -17.97 -5.80 -21.35
CA ARG A 223 -18.96 -5.71 -22.45
C ARG A 223 -20.17 -6.59 -22.17
N PHE A 224 -20.59 -6.59 -20.90
CA PHE A 224 -21.69 -7.39 -20.41
C PHE A 224 -22.47 -6.61 -19.35
N GLU A 225 -23.74 -6.97 -19.12
CA GLU A 225 -24.65 -6.23 -18.22
C GLU A 225 -24.65 -6.75 -16.78
N ALA A 226 -23.73 -7.66 -16.45
CA ALA A 226 -23.65 -8.30 -15.14
C ALA A 226 -22.22 -8.67 -14.73
N VAL A 227 -21.92 -8.55 -13.45
CA VAL A 227 -20.70 -9.13 -12.85
C VAL A 227 -20.80 -10.65 -12.93
N LEU A 228 -19.74 -11.31 -13.39
CA LEU A 228 -19.64 -12.76 -13.34
C LEU A 228 -19.15 -13.17 -11.95
N VAL A 229 -19.92 -14.00 -11.26
CA VAL A 229 -19.56 -14.59 -9.97
C VAL A 229 -19.21 -16.05 -10.18
N ILE A 230 -17.98 -16.44 -9.89
CA ILE A 230 -17.49 -17.81 -9.96
C ILE A 230 -17.35 -18.34 -8.53
N ASP A 231 -17.89 -19.53 -8.30
CA ASP A 231 -17.72 -20.28 -7.05
C ASP A 231 -16.69 -21.41 -7.27
N PRO A 232 -15.44 -21.28 -6.78
CA PRO A 232 -14.41 -22.30 -6.93
C PRO A 232 -14.68 -23.61 -6.18
N VAL A 233 -15.57 -23.60 -5.17
CA VAL A 233 -15.90 -24.78 -4.37
C VAL A 233 -16.95 -25.61 -5.08
N LEU A 234 -17.99 -24.96 -5.60
CA LEU A 234 -19.09 -25.61 -6.30
C LEU A 234 -18.80 -25.82 -7.79
N ASN A 235 -17.76 -25.16 -8.34
CA ASN A 235 -17.52 -25.04 -9.77
C ASN A 235 -18.78 -24.59 -10.52
N THR A 236 -19.33 -23.45 -10.08
CA THR A 236 -20.49 -22.82 -10.72
C THR A 236 -20.19 -21.38 -11.06
N ALA A 237 -20.95 -20.84 -12.02
CA ALA A 237 -20.92 -19.43 -12.37
C ALA A 237 -22.33 -18.85 -12.37
N ASP A 238 -22.44 -17.60 -11.92
CA ASP A 238 -23.65 -16.78 -11.99
C ASP A 238 -23.35 -15.52 -12.79
N THR A 239 -24.16 -15.26 -13.81
CA THR A 239 -24.02 -14.12 -14.72
C THR A 239 -25.25 -13.21 -14.67
N THR A 240 -26.08 -13.32 -13.64
CA THR A 240 -27.41 -12.71 -13.60
C THR A 240 -27.69 -11.94 -12.33
N THR A 241 -27.28 -12.45 -11.16
CA THR A 241 -27.69 -11.86 -9.87
C THR A 241 -27.15 -10.44 -9.67
N LEU A 242 -25.92 -10.17 -10.11
CA LEU A 242 -25.29 -8.85 -10.09
C LEU A 242 -25.41 -8.16 -11.46
N GLY A 243 -26.64 -8.12 -11.98
CA GLY A 243 -26.98 -7.60 -13.31
C GLY A 243 -27.52 -6.17 -13.33
N SER A 244 -28.19 -5.81 -14.44
CA SER A 244 -28.77 -4.48 -14.69
C SER A 244 -27.75 -3.34 -14.76
N LEU A 245 -26.49 -3.67 -15.08
CA LEU A 245 -25.45 -2.71 -15.33
C LEU A 245 -25.53 -2.19 -16.78
N PRO A 246 -25.12 -0.95 -17.05
CA PRO A 246 -25.16 -0.39 -18.41
C PRO A 246 -24.24 -1.18 -19.36
N LEU A 247 -24.77 -1.58 -20.51
CA LEU A 247 -23.98 -2.21 -21.57
C LEU A 247 -23.13 -1.16 -22.31
N LEU A 248 -21.89 -0.98 -21.87
CA LEU A 248 -20.90 -0.12 -22.52
C LEU A 248 -19.77 -0.96 -23.14
N GLY A 249 -18.98 -0.32 -24.01
CA GLY A 249 -17.80 -0.96 -24.58
C GLY A 249 -16.59 -0.83 -23.67
N TYR A 250 -16.19 -1.89 -22.98
CA TYR A 250 -15.10 -1.89 -21.98
C TYR A 250 -15.38 -0.97 -20.79
N ALA A 251 -16.54 -1.14 -20.14
CA ALA A 251 -16.99 -0.30 -19.03
C ALA A 251 -16.00 -0.31 -17.85
N TRP A 252 -15.73 -1.50 -17.34
CA TRP A 252 -14.81 -1.77 -16.22
C TRP A 252 -13.85 -2.89 -16.59
N GLU A 253 -12.59 -2.81 -16.13
CA GLU A 253 -11.53 -3.77 -16.48
C GLU A 253 -10.94 -4.45 -15.23
N GLY A 254 -9.75 -4.07 -14.78
CA GLY A 254 -9.15 -4.61 -13.57
C GLY A 254 -9.83 -4.09 -12.29
N GLY A 255 -9.58 -4.80 -11.19
CA GLY A 255 -10.16 -4.45 -9.90
C GLY A 255 -9.34 -4.99 -8.75
N ALA A 256 -9.61 -4.46 -7.56
CA ALA A 256 -8.98 -4.85 -6.32
C ALA A 256 -10.01 -4.94 -5.19
N LYS A 257 -9.71 -5.79 -4.21
CA LYS A 257 -10.43 -5.86 -2.95
C LYS A 257 -9.83 -4.82 -1.99
N ALA A 258 -10.65 -3.95 -1.43
CA ALA A 258 -10.25 -3.03 -0.36
C ALA A 258 -10.27 -3.72 1.01
N ASP A 259 -9.64 -3.10 2.03
CA ASP A 259 -9.59 -3.65 3.40
C ASP A 259 -10.96 -3.78 4.06
N ASN A 260 -11.96 -3.03 3.59
CA ASN A 260 -13.34 -3.13 4.03
C ASN A 260 -14.14 -4.28 3.37
N GLY A 261 -13.48 -5.10 2.55
CA GLY A 261 -14.08 -6.28 1.89
C GLY A 261 -14.82 -5.96 0.59
N LEU A 262 -15.05 -4.68 0.27
CA LEU A 262 -15.66 -4.28 -1.00
C LEU A 262 -14.68 -4.42 -2.16
N LEU A 263 -15.21 -4.74 -3.33
CA LEU A 263 -14.43 -4.87 -4.56
C LEU A 263 -14.64 -3.63 -5.43
N PHE A 264 -13.56 -3.05 -5.92
CA PHE A 264 -13.58 -1.86 -6.76
C PHE A 264 -12.99 -2.17 -8.12
N PHE A 265 -13.75 -1.94 -9.18
CA PHE A 265 -13.30 -2.10 -10.57
C PHE A 265 -13.14 -0.74 -11.25
N CYS A 266 -11.97 -0.50 -11.86
CA CYS A 266 -11.67 0.82 -12.42
C CYS A 266 -12.58 1.16 -13.61
N PRO A 267 -13.02 2.43 -13.74
CA PRO A 267 -13.76 2.91 -14.89
C PRO A 267 -12.84 3.00 -16.12
N SER A 268 -12.93 2.04 -17.04
CA SER A 268 -12.20 2.14 -18.31
C SER A 268 -12.95 3.11 -19.24
N THR A 269 -14.08 2.72 -19.81
CA THR A 269 -14.97 3.65 -20.54
C THR A 269 -16.17 4.12 -19.73
N SER A 270 -16.45 3.49 -18.59
CA SER A 270 -17.54 3.89 -17.69
C SER A 270 -17.33 5.31 -17.12
N PRO A 271 -18.42 6.06 -16.82
CA PRO A 271 -18.35 7.32 -16.10
C PRO A 271 -18.23 7.18 -14.56
N SER A 272 -18.14 5.94 -14.05
CA SER A 272 -18.17 5.62 -12.62
C SER A 272 -17.35 4.38 -12.29
N VAL A 273 -16.77 4.31 -11.10
CA VAL A 273 -16.21 3.07 -10.54
C VAL A 273 -17.36 2.10 -10.26
N LEU A 274 -17.16 0.82 -10.53
CA LEU A 274 -18.08 -0.23 -10.10
C LEU A 274 -17.60 -0.77 -8.75
N ILE A 275 -18.48 -0.65 -7.75
CA ILE A 275 -18.28 -1.19 -6.41
C ILE A 275 -19.15 -2.44 -6.30
N VAL A 276 -18.59 -3.53 -5.80
CA VAL A 276 -19.31 -4.78 -5.51
C VAL A 276 -19.18 -5.08 -4.03
N ASP A 277 -20.32 -5.28 -3.37
CA ASP A 277 -20.39 -5.83 -2.03
C ASP A 277 -20.64 -7.34 -2.15
N PRO A 278 -19.63 -8.19 -1.91
CA PRO A 278 -19.77 -9.64 -2.05
C PRO A 278 -20.63 -10.28 -0.95
N GLU A 279 -20.77 -9.63 0.21
CA GLU A 279 -21.56 -10.13 1.35
C GLU A 279 -23.03 -9.75 1.20
N ALA A 280 -23.32 -8.50 0.82
CA ALA A 280 -24.67 -8.06 0.51
C ALA A 280 -25.16 -8.54 -0.86
N ASN A 281 -24.24 -8.99 -1.72
CA ASN A 281 -24.48 -9.39 -3.10
C ASN A 281 -25.18 -8.27 -3.90
N THR A 282 -24.56 -7.09 -3.87
CA THR A 282 -25.05 -5.88 -4.56
C THR A 282 -23.94 -5.17 -5.33
N THR A 283 -24.33 -4.40 -6.33
CA THR A 283 -23.45 -3.50 -7.10
C THR A 283 -23.83 -2.04 -6.90
N ASP A 284 -22.85 -1.16 -6.87
CA ASP A 284 -23.02 0.29 -6.95
C ASP A 284 -22.11 0.86 -8.04
N ALA A 285 -22.72 1.42 -9.08
CA ALA A 285 -22.05 2.10 -10.19
C ALA A 285 -22.44 3.60 -10.25
N THR A 286 -22.79 4.17 -9.10
CA THR A 286 -23.37 5.52 -9.01
C THR A 286 -22.70 6.40 -7.97
N SER A 287 -22.25 5.86 -6.84
CA SER A 287 -21.70 6.70 -5.76
C SER A 287 -20.37 7.36 -6.12
N LEU A 288 -19.52 6.68 -6.89
CA LEU A 288 -18.19 7.16 -7.27
C LEU A 288 -18.15 7.40 -8.79
N ASN A 289 -18.57 8.60 -9.20
CA ASN A 289 -18.84 8.98 -10.59
C ASN A 289 -18.12 10.29 -11.00
N GLY A 290 -18.35 10.73 -12.23
CA GLY A 290 -17.84 12.01 -12.76
C GLY A 290 -16.70 11.86 -13.77
N PHE A 291 -16.37 10.62 -14.15
CA PHE A 291 -15.25 10.32 -15.05
C PHE A 291 -15.67 10.40 -16.52
N GLN A 292 -15.79 11.62 -17.03
CA GLN A 292 -16.29 11.89 -18.39
C GLN A 292 -15.41 11.26 -19.49
N GLY A 293 -16.01 11.08 -20.66
CA GLY A 293 -15.34 10.56 -21.86
C GLY A 293 -15.70 9.10 -22.16
N THR A 294 -15.58 8.73 -23.44
CA THR A 294 -15.93 7.39 -23.96
C THR A 294 -14.71 6.55 -24.34
N SER A 295 -13.51 7.12 -24.24
CA SER A 295 -12.26 6.38 -24.40
C SER A 295 -11.94 5.58 -23.15
N ARG A 296 -11.13 4.54 -23.29
CA ARG A 296 -10.53 3.83 -22.15
C ARG A 296 -9.70 4.82 -21.34
N LYS A 297 -9.67 4.67 -20.02
CA LYS A 297 -9.00 5.59 -19.09
C LYS A 297 -7.97 4.85 -18.27
N TRP A 298 -8.46 4.05 -17.33
CA TRP A 298 -7.68 3.18 -16.45
C TRP A 298 -8.04 1.72 -16.69
N THR A 299 -7.06 0.83 -16.56
CA THR A 299 -7.19 -0.59 -16.92
C THR A 299 -7.09 -1.53 -15.74
N ASP A 300 -6.51 -1.09 -14.62
CA ASP A 300 -6.27 -1.91 -13.45
C ASP A 300 -6.35 -1.11 -12.14
N VAL A 301 -6.47 -1.79 -11.01
CA VAL A 301 -6.53 -1.18 -9.67
C VAL A 301 -5.57 -1.89 -8.73
N VAL A 302 -4.79 -1.12 -7.97
CA VAL A 302 -3.89 -1.65 -6.94
C VAL A 302 -4.28 -1.08 -5.58
N LEU A 303 -4.53 -1.94 -4.60
CA LEU A 303 -4.62 -1.53 -3.19
C LEU A 303 -3.19 -1.28 -2.67
N ALA A 304 -2.91 -0.07 -2.21
CA ALA A 304 -1.64 0.28 -1.59
C ALA A 304 -1.64 -0.02 -0.09
N GLY A 305 -0.46 -0.10 0.53
CA GLY A 305 -0.32 -0.23 1.98
C GLY A 305 -0.87 0.95 2.80
N THR A 306 -1.23 2.06 2.15
CA THR A 306 -1.94 3.19 2.74
C THR A 306 -3.45 2.96 2.90
N GLY A 307 -3.99 1.86 2.35
CA GLY A 307 -5.42 1.58 2.28
C GLY A 307 -6.14 2.27 1.11
N LEU A 308 -5.42 3.06 0.30
CA LEU A 308 -5.96 3.71 -0.88
C LEU A 308 -5.82 2.81 -2.13
N LEU A 309 -6.78 2.96 -3.05
CA LEU A 309 -6.79 2.26 -4.33
C LEU A 309 -6.24 3.17 -5.43
N TYR A 310 -5.34 2.67 -6.26
CA TYR A 310 -4.73 3.41 -7.36
C TYR A 310 -5.09 2.75 -8.69
N CYS A 311 -5.89 3.46 -9.50
CA CYS A 311 -6.25 3.02 -10.84
C CYS A 311 -5.12 3.34 -11.82
N ILE A 312 -4.59 2.32 -12.49
CA ILE A 312 -3.44 2.43 -13.38
C ILE A 312 -3.86 3.01 -14.74
N PRO A 313 -3.24 4.10 -15.20
CA PRO A 313 -3.71 4.79 -16.40
C PRO A 313 -3.13 4.19 -17.68
N GLN A 314 -4.03 3.92 -18.64
CA GLN A 314 -3.67 3.53 -20.00
C GLN A 314 -3.76 4.72 -20.97
N TYR A 315 -4.87 5.46 -20.95
CA TYR A 315 -5.04 6.66 -21.78
C TYR A 315 -5.59 7.88 -21.01
N ALA A 316 -5.88 7.73 -19.71
CA ALA A 316 -6.07 8.89 -18.85
C ALA A 316 -4.73 9.53 -18.52
N THR A 317 -4.62 10.85 -18.54
CA THR A 317 -3.39 11.58 -18.17
C THR A 317 -3.20 11.73 -16.66
N THR A 318 -3.85 10.89 -15.85
CA THR A 318 -3.79 10.96 -14.39
C THR A 318 -4.00 9.58 -13.79
N VAL A 319 -3.46 9.34 -12.60
CA VAL A 319 -3.83 8.19 -11.76
C VAL A 319 -5.09 8.58 -10.98
N LEU A 320 -6.13 7.73 -11.01
CA LEU A 320 -7.30 7.89 -10.15
C LEU A 320 -7.01 7.21 -8.81
N ILE A 321 -6.93 8.00 -7.75
CA ILE A 321 -6.69 7.54 -6.37
C ILE A 321 -8.02 7.57 -5.62
N ILE A 322 -8.40 6.47 -4.98
CA ILE A 322 -9.70 6.32 -4.31
C ILE A 322 -9.47 5.95 -2.84
N ASN A 323 -10.17 6.64 -1.95
CA ASN A 323 -10.33 6.20 -0.57
C ASN A 323 -11.58 5.30 -0.50
N PRO A 324 -11.43 3.99 -0.25
CA PRO A 324 -12.55 3.05 -0.31
C PRO A 324 -13.57 3.22 0.82
N ASP A 325 -13.21 3.86 1.93
CA ASP A 325 -14.09 4.02 3.10
C ASP A 325 -14.96 5.28 3.02
N THR A 326 -14.43 6.34 2.40
CA THR A 326 -15.12 7.64 2.27
C THR A 326 -15.67 7.88 0.86
N LEU A 327 -15.26 7.06 -0.11
CA LEU A 327 -15.53 7.22 -1.54
C LEU A 327 -15.03 8.56 -2.13
N ALA A 328 -14.19 9.28 -1.39
CA ALA A 328 -13.47 10.43 -1.92
C ALA A 328 -12.40 9.94 -2.92
N TYR A 329 -12.12 10.75 -3.94
CA TYR A 329 -11.11 10.44 -4.94
C TYR A 329 -10.24 11.65 -5.29
N ASP A 330 -9.07 11.38 -5.85
CA ASP A 330 -8.12 12.37 -6.36
C ASP A 330 -7.66 11.97 -7.78
N MET A 331 -7.56 12.97 -8.64
CA MET A 331 -7.06 12.88 -10.03
C MET A 331 -6.08 14.03 -10.34
N THR A 332 -5.48 14.61 -9.30
CA THR A 332 -4.65 15.82 -9.40
C THR A 332 -3.24 15.63 -8.88
N SER A 333 -3.02 14.74 -7.91
CA SER A 333 -1.67 14.51 -7.35
C SER A 333 -0.70 13.91 -8.36
N ILE A 334 -1.14 12.95 -9.17
CA ILE A 334 -0.30 12.28 -10.17
C ILE A 334 -0.88 12.51 -11.55
N THR A 335 -0.18 13.31 -12.37
CA THR A 335 -0.59 13.69 -13.72
C THR A 335 0.55 13.52 -14.72
N PHE A 336 0.20 13.34 -15.99
CA PHE A 336 1.10 13.10 -17.11
C PHE A 336 0.79 14.06 -18.26
N THR A 337 1.80 14.43 -19.04
CA THR A 337 1.64 15.39 -20.14
C THR A 337 1.14 14.77 -21.45
N ALA A 338 1.08 13.44 -21.53
CA ALA A 338 0.62 12.67 -22.68
C ALA A 338 0.02 11.34 -22.21
N ASP A 339 -0.64 10.62 -23.12
CA ASP A 339 -1.24 9.30 -22.85
C ASP A 339 -0.18 8.35 -22.28
N PRO A 340 -0.35 7.88 -21.04
CA PRO A 340 0.72 7.20 -20.31
C PRO A 340 0.99 5.75 -20.73
N GLN A 341 -0.01 5.03 -21.22
CA GLN A 341 0.11 3.69 -21.83
C GLN A 341 0.74 2.59 -20.95
N TRP A 342 0.39 2.53 -19.65
CA TRP A 342 0.66 1.37 -18.78
C TRP A 342 -0.55 0.43 -18.72
N ALA A 343 -0.31 -0.88 -18.62
CA ALA A 343 -1.35 -1.90 -18.74
C ALA A 343 -1.94 -2.32 -17.39
N VAL A 344 -1.07 -2.65 -16.43
CA VAL A 344 -1.43 -3.20 -15.11
C VAL A 344 -0.40 -2.75 -14.08
N GLY A 345 -0.79 -2.76 -12.82
CA GLY A 345 0.06 -2.33 -11.71
C GLY A 345 0.17 -3.41 -10.66
N VAL A 346 1.29 -3.42 -9.93
CA VAL A 346 1.47 -4.30 -8.77
C VAL A 346 2.11 -3.55 -7.61
N LEU A 347 1.66 -3.85 -6.39
CA LEU A 347 2.29 -3.37 -5.17
C LEU A 347 3.53 -4.23 -4.87
N ALA A 348 4.72 -3.65 -4.89
CA ALA A 348 5.96 -4.33 -4.53
C ALA A 348 6.22 -4.28 -3.02
N GLY A 349 7.16 -5.12 -2.56
CA GLY A 349 7.51 -5.23 -1.13
C GLY A 349 8.07 -3.96 -0.50
N ASN A 350 8.57 -3.01 -1.31
CA ASN A 350 9.02 -1.69 -0.84
C ASN A 350 7.87 -0.69 -0.63
N GLY A 351 6.61 -1.13 -0.79
CA GLY A 351 5.42 -0.30 -0.61
C GLY A 351 5.06 0.59 -1.80
N LYS A 352 5.84 0.56 -2.89
CA LYS A 352 5.57 1.29 -4.12
C LYS A 352 4.79 0.46 -5.13
N ILE A 353 4.08 1.13 -6.02
CA ILE A 353 3.32 0.49 -7.11
C ILE A 353 4.11 0.59 -8.40
N TYR A 354 4.27 -0.54 -9.09
CA TYR A 354 4.96 -0.62 -10.37
C TYR A 354 3.97 -0.94 -11.50
N GLY A 355 3.83 -0.01 -12.44
CA GLY A 355 3.01 -0.15 -13.64
C GLY A 355 3.83 -0.64 -14.84
N VAL A 356 3.47 -1.79 -15.40
CA VAL A 356 4.18 -2.36 -16.57
C VAL A 356 3.70 -1.72 -17.88
N PRO A 357 4.60 -1.50 -18.86
CA PRO A 357 4.25 -0.79 -20.08
C PRO A 357 3.41 -1.62 -21.06
N ASP A 358 2.24 -1.09 -21.44
CA ASP A 358 1.54 -1.51 -22.66
C ASP A 358 2.35 -0.99 -23.85
N SER A 359 2.35 0.33 -24.02
CA SER A 359 3.02 1.04 -25.11
C SER A 359 3.98 2.13 -24.62
N ALA A 360 4.01 2.42 -23.30
CA ALA A 360 4.90 3.40 -22.68
C ALA A 360 6.39 3.01 -22.81
N LEU A 361 7.28 3.98 -23.02
CA LEU A 361 8.73 3.73 -23.09
C LEU A 361 9.38 3.45 -21.72
N THR A 362 8.60 3.54 -20.65
CA THR A 362 9.04 3.54 -19.26
C THR A 362 8.19 2.59 -18.41
N VAL A 363 8.73 2.15 -17.28
CA VAL A 363 7.95 1.56 -16.18
C VAL A 363 7.48 2.71 -15.29
N LEU A 364 6.22 2.66 -14.87
CA LEU A 364 5.69 3.61 -13.89
C LEU A 364 6.05 3.13 -12.48
N GLU A 365 6.62 3.99 -11.66
CA GLU A 365 6.74 3.81 -10.22
C GLU A 365 5.88 4.88 -9.53
N ILE A 366 4.96 4.47 -8.66
CA ILE A 366 4.17 5.37 -7.81
C ILE A 366 4.59 5.13 -6.36
N ASP A 367 4.79 6.20 -5.62
CA ASP A 367 4.94 6.19 -4.16
C ASP A 367 3.61 6.59 -3.51
N PRO A 368 2.85 5.62 -2.95
CA PRO A 368 1.59 5.91 -2.27
C PRO A 368 1.73 6.77 -1.00
N GLY A 369 2.91 6.77 -0.36
CA GLY A 369 3.16 7.54 0.86
C GLY A 369 3.27 9.04 0.60
N THR A 370 3.68 9.42 -0.61
CA THR A 370 3.83 10.82 -1.03
C THR A 370 2.90 11.23 -2.16
N ASN A 371 2.15 10.29 -2.74
CA ASN A 371 1.34 10.46 -3.96
C ASN A 371 2.13 11.09 -5.11
N THR A 372 3.37 10.63 -5.30
CA THR A 372 4.23 11.05 -6.40
C THR A 372 4.54 9.88 -7.33
N SER A 373 5.05 10.17 -8.53
CA SER A 373 5.46 9.15 -9.48
C SER A 373 6.82 9.44 -10.12
N THR A 374 7.50 8.36 -10.50
CA THR A 374 8.74 8.36 -11.27
C THR A 374 8.55 7.45 -12.49
N GLN A 375 9.15 7.83 -13.62
CA GLN A 375 9.15 7.01 -14.84
C GLN A 375 10.55 6.44 -15.09
N ILE A 376 10.68 5.12 -14.98
CA ILE A 376 11.95 4.42 -15.13
C ILE A 376 12.13 4.08 -16.62
N ALA A 377 13.13 4.68 -17.25
CA ALA A 377 13.36 4.56 -18.69
C ALA A 377 13.86 3.17 -19.12
N GLN A 378 13.97 2.97 -20.44
CA GLN A 378 14.59 1.79 -21.08
C GLN A 378 13.75 0.51 -21.04
N ALA A 379 12.42 0.61 -20.95
CA ALA A 379 11.53 -0.54 -21.14
C ALA A 379 11.43 -1.00 -22.62
N GLY A 380 12.11 -0.32 -23.55
CA GLY A 380 12.06 -0.54 -24.99
C GLY A 380 10.91 0.21 -25.68
N SER A 381 10.68 -0.09 -26.95
CA SER A 381 9.57 0.43 -27.76
C SER A 381 8.67 -0.70 -28.27
N GLY A 382 7.48 -0.36 -28.75
CA GLY A 382 6.51 -1.30 -29.28
C GLY A 382 5.16 -1.18 -28.59
N ALA A 383 4.12 -1.68 -29.25
CA ALA A 383 2.76 -1.63 -28.76
C ALA A 383 2.35 -2.96 -28.10
N GLN A 384 1.55 -2.84 -27.03
CA GLN A 384 0.92 -3.97 -26.34
C GLN A 384 1.88 -5.00 -25.79
N ARG A 385 2.98 -4.57 -25.18
CA ARG A 385 4.08 -5.47 -24.82
C ARG A 385 3.75 -6.38 -23.66
N TRP A 386 3.34 -5.84 -22.51
CA TRP A 386 3.09 -6.59 -21.28
C TRP A 386 1.73 -6.22 -20.69
N TYR A 387 0.89 -7.22 -20.41
CA TYR A 387 -0.48 -7.02 -19.89
C TYR A 387 -0.72 -7.75 -18.56
N GLY A 388 0.13 -8.71 -18.19
CA GLY A 388 0.11 -9.32 -16.86
C GLY A 388 1.32 -8.84 -16.06
N ALA A 389 1.16 -8.65 -14.75
CA ALA A 389 2.27 -8.40 -13.85
C ALA A 389 2.06 -9.10 -12.52
N GLY A 390 3.16 -9.49 -11.86
CA GLY A 390 3.14 -10.03 -10.51
C GLY A 390 4.47 -9.80 -9.81
N VAL A 391 4.45 -9.87 -8.49
CA VAL A 391 5.67 -9.87 -7.67
C VAL A 391 6.09 -11.32 -7.49
N GLY A 392 7.35 -11.65 -7.75
CA GLY A 392 7.92 -12.98 -7.49
C GLY A 392 8.25 -13.19 -6.03
N VAL A 393 8.64 -14.42 -5.68
CA VAL A 393 9.00 -14.77 -4.29
C VAL A 393 10.27 -14.07 -3.79
N ASP A 394 11.06 -13.52 -4.71
CA ASP A 394 12.28 -12.77 -4.47
C ASP A 394 12.04 -11.25 -4.37
N GLY A 395 10.78 -10.80 -4.46
CA GLY A 395 10.40 -9.39 -4.37
C GLY A 395 10.52 -8.61 -5.68
N ARG A 396 11.06 -9.21 -6.76
CA ARG A 396 11.11 -8.57 -8.07
C ARG A 396 9.72 -8.55 -8.72
N VAL A 397 9.48 -7.55 -9.56
CA VAL A 397 8.24 -7.43 -10.34
C VAL A 397 8.48 -7.98 -11.75
N PHE A 398 7.57 -8.81 -12.23
CA PHE A 398 7.65 -9.48 -13.52
C PHE A 398 6.46 -9.10 -14.39
N GLY A 399 6.71 -8.49 -15.55
CA GLY A 399 5.71 -8.24 -16.57
C GLY A 399 5.65 -9.38 -17.59
N ILE A 400 4.51 -10.07 -17.64
CA ILE A 400 4.24 -11.18 -18.56
C ILE A 400 3.87 -10.67 -19.95
N PRO A 401 4.48 -11.22 -21.02
CA PRO A 401 4.31 -10.70 -22.36
C PRO A 401 2.93 -10.98 -22.97
N PHE A 402 2.34 -9.93 -23.51
CA PHE A 402 1.22 -10.02 -24.43
C PHE A 402 1.74 -10.10 -25.88
N ASN A 403 2.35 -9.03 -26.39
CA ASN A 403 2.98 -8.97 -27.71
C ASN A 403 4.51 -9.01 -27.68
N ALA A 404 5.13 -8.73 -26.52
CA ALA A 404 6.58 -8.83 -26.36
C ALA A 404 7.05 -10.29 -26.50
N ASP A 405 8.29 -10.49 -26.90
CA ASP A 405 8.98 -11.79 -26.98
C ASP A 405 9.77 -12.13 -25.70
N ARG A 406 9.51 -11.41 -24.61
CA ARG A 406 10.26 -11.48 -23.35
C ARG A 406 9.44 -11.07 -22.14
N ILE A 407 9.84 -11.51 -20.95
CA ILE A 407 9.37 -10.97 -19.67
C ILE A 407 10.21 -9.73 -19.34
N ILE A 408 9.57 -8.66 -18.87
CA ILE A 408 10.28 -7.54 -18.25
C ILE A 408 10.44 -7.83 -16.76
N ILE A 409 11.65 -7.71 -16.25
CA ILE A 409 11.98 -7.88 -14.84
C ILE A 409 12.31 -6.50 -14.29
N ILE A 410 11.66 -6.12 -13.20
CA ILE A 410 11.88 -4.87 -12.48
C ILE A 410 12.39 -5.27 -11.10
N ASP A 411 13.55 -4.79 -10.72
CA ASP A 411 14.11 -4.96 -9.38
C ASP A 411 13.83 -3.68 -8.58
N PRO A 412 12.82 -3.68 -7.66
CA PRO A 412 12.42 -2.48 -6.94
C PRO A 412 13.55 -1.92 -6.07
N ALA A 413 13.60 -0.59 -5.95
CA ALA A 413 14.53 0.06 -5.05
C ALA A 413 14.44 -0.50 -3.62
N SER A 414 15.60 -0.73 -3.01
CA SER A 414 15.75 -1.30 -1.67
C SER A 414 16.87 -0.59 -0.92
N CYS A 415 16.81 -0.60 0.41
CA CYS A 415 17.86 -0.07 1.27
C CYS A 415 18.26 -1.15 2.27
N ASP A 416 19.51 -1.62 2.19
CA ASP A 416 20.02 -2.63 3.10
C ASP A 416 20.11 -2.03 4.51
N GLN A 417 19.37 -2.62 5.45
CA GLN A 417 19.54 -2.34 6.87
C GLN A 417 20.80 -3.07 7.33
N LEU A 418 21.82 -2.33 7.78
CA LEU A 418 23.10 -2.87 8.26
C LEU A 418 23.00 -3.57 9.62
#